data_AF-A0A4V1J5W5-F1
#
_entry.id   AF-A0A4V1J5W5-F1
#
_cell.length_a   1.000
_cell.length_b   1.000
_cell.length_c   1.000
_cell.angle_alpha   90.00
_cell.angle_beta   90.00
_cell.angle_gamma   90.00
#
_symmetry.space_group_name_H-M   'P 1'
#
loop_
_entity.id
_entity.type
_entity.pdbx_description
1 polymer ?
#
loop_
_entity_poly.entity_id
_entity_poly.type
_entity_poly.pdbx_seq_one_letter_code
_entity_poly.pdbx_strand_id
1 'polypeptide(L)'
;KLPELSDEDHTTEEISTPTLIVRQLRWLDYILDPERLTNQLMEIHSAVAKELVGLFEEQSNLTVPVLDALSNLQCPVDLIDTMRQRVLERLRSADTEDLPVMIKFLFQTATSEDAIPLISRIRKNLDLASLRPPEDEAVVLAVPRGTAQPEALILDAINFGLQFHKFIRDGWLKLIAALATPESHYALDIMVLCLLYGIASTRKRVQLLLRRKLMSQQLTAAPIREALERYGRALQQQFPTLLSLTENLMRLGTQSPTIATVALDMYQACFTIFDAYFRQEVVGALVTHIGSGDSCEIDTSLAALQAITLRSPAAMRPYAIFIRGILDYIDNLNFDQVRLLFSILGLL
;
A
#
# COMPACT_ATOMS: atom_id res chain seq x y z
N LYS A 1 29.97 -26.39 -26.45
CA LYS A 1 29.39 -27.59 -25.80
C LYS A 1 28.22 -27.27 -24.89
N LEU A 2 28.35 -26.50 -23.79
CA LEU A 2 27.16 -26.10 -23.00
C LEU A 2 26.06 -25.39 -23.82
N PRO A 3 26.38 -24.43 -24.71
CA PRO A 3 25.39 -23.78 -25.58
C PRO A 3 24.85 -24.66 -26.72
N GLU A 4 25.50 -25.80 -27.00
CA GLU A 4 25.09 -26.73 -28.07
C GLU A 4 24.20 -27.85 -27.53
N LEU A 5 24.14 -28.01 -26.19
CA LEU A 5 23.42 -29.06 -25.49
C LEU A 5 22.16 -28.53 -24.77
N SER A 6 21.91 -27.22 -24.82
CA SER A 6 20.71 -26.57 -24.26
C SER A 6 19.46 -26.81 -25.11
N ASP A 7 19.63 -27.12 -26.39
CA ASP A 7 18.56 -27.27 -27.37
C ASP A 7 18.10 -28.74 -27.53
N GLU A 8 18.68 -29.67 -26.76
CA GLU A 8 18.29 -31.08 -26.78
C GLU A 8 17.06 -31.30 -25.88
N ASP A 9 15.88 -31.46 -26.51
CA ASP A 9 14.62 -31.82 -25.84
C ASP A 9 14.78 -33.10 -25.02
N HIS A 10 14.74 -32.98 -23.68
CA HIS A 10 14.78 -34.13 -22.79
C HIS A 10 13.37 -34.68 -22.55
N THR A 11 13.05 -35.79 -23.22
CA THR A 11 11.96 -36.70 -22.82
C THR A 11 12.28 -37.28 -21.44
N THR A 12 11.48 -36.91 -20.45
CA THR A 12 11.25 -37.55 -19.15
C THR A 12 12.19 -38.71 -18.77
N GLU A 13 13.09 -38.44 -17.82
CA GLU A 13 13.86 -39.35 -16.91
C GLU A 13 15.40 -39.27 -16.98
N GLU A 14 16.01 -38.68 -18.00
CA GLU A 14 17.48 -38.52 -18.03
C GLU A 14 17.94 -37.20 -17.40
N ILE A 15 18.93 -37.29 -16.50
CA ILE A 15 19.54 -36.13 -15.84
C ILE A 15 20.11 -35.21 -16.92
N SER A 16 19.52 -34.02 -17.06
CA SER A 16 19.95 -32.98 -17.99
C SER A 16 21.48 -32.85 -18.02
N THR A 17 22.05 -33.05 -19.21
CA THR A 17 23.50 -32.98 -19.47
C THR A 17 24.12 -31.64 -19.03
N PRO A 18 23.46 -30.46 -19.19
CA PRO A 18 23.88 -29.21 -18.55
C PRO A 18 24.06 -29.32 -17.03
N THR A 19 23.15 -30.00 -16.34
CA THR A 19 23.16 -30.13 -14.87
C THR A 19 24.34 -30.99 -14.40
N LEU A 20 24.69 -32.02 -15.16
CA LEU A 20 25.88 -32.83 -14.91
C LEU A 20 27.17 -32.02 -15.06
N ILE A 21 27.27 -31.19 -16.11
CA ILE A 21 28.45 -30.36 -16.37
C ILE A 21 28.66 -29.35 -15.24
N VAL A 22 27.60 -28.65 -14.81
CA VAL A 22 27.71 -27.67 -13.70
C VAL A 22 28.01 -28.36 -12.36
N ARG A 23 27.52 -29.59 -12.13
CA ARG A 23 27.87 -30.37 -10.94
C ARG A 23 29.36 -30.71 -10.87
N GLN A 24 30.05 -30.89 -12.00
CA GLN A 24 31.50 -31.13 -12.01
C GLN A 24 32.32 -29.91 -11.55
N LEU A 25 31.72 -28.71 -11.50
CA LEU A 25 32.37 -27.48 -11.02
C LEU A 25 32.22 -27.29 -9.50
N ARG A 26 31.39 -28.10 -8.83
CA ARG A 26 31.19 -28.01 -7.39
C ARG A 26 32.36 -28.67 -6.65
N TRP A 27 32.92 -27.94 -5.68
CA TRP A 27 33.92 -28.44 -4.72
C TRP A 27 35.27 -28.80 -5.36
N LEU A 28 35.71 -27.99 -6.32
CA LEU A 28 37.07 -28.10 -6.86
C LEU A 28 38.09 -27.73 -5.78
N ASP A 29 38.99 -28.64 -5.45
CA ASP A 29 40.07 -28.42 -4.48
C ASP A 29 41.04 -27.30 -4.91
N TYR A 30 41.14 -27.06 -6.23
CA TYR A 30 42.04 -26.07 -6.81
C TYR A 30 41.51 -25.54 -8.14
N ILE A 31 41.50 -24.22 -8.31
CA ILE A 31 41.10 -23.53 -9.54
C ILE A 31 42.35 -22.89 -10.15
N LEU A 32 42.80 -23.42 -11.30
CA LEU A 32 44.04 -22.98 -11.98
C LEU A 32 43.92 -21.56 -12.55
N ASP A 33 42.76 -21.22 -13.11
CA ASP A 33 42.49 -19.92 -13.75
C ASP A 33 41.11 -19.39 -13.30
N PRO A 34 41.05 -18.69 -12.15
CA PRO A 34 39.79 -18.25 -11.57
C PRO A 34 39.11 -17.16 -12.40
N GLU A 35 39.86 -16.28 -13.06
CA GLU A 35 39.30 -15.20 -13.88
C GLU A 35 38.58 -15.75 -15.10
N ARG A 36 39.20 -16.69 -15.82
CA ARG A 36 38.60 -17.29 -17.02
C ARG A 36 37.36 -18.11 -16.70
N LEU A 37 37.38 -18.91 -15.63
CA LEU A 37 36.21 -19.67 -15.18
C LEU A 37 35.07 -18.74 -14.78
N THR A 38 35.37 -17.67 -14.04
CA THR A 38 34.36 -16.67 -13.64
C THR A 38 33.74 -15.99 -14.86
N ASN A 39 34.56 -15.56 -15.83
CA ASN A 39 34.08 -14.92 -17.05
C ASN A 39 33.16 -15.84 -17.86
N GLN A 40 33.50 -17.14 -18.02
CA GLN A 40 32.63 -18.09 -18.71
C GLN A 40 31.32 -18.36 -17.97
N LEU A 41 31.32 -18.44 -16.64
CA LEU A 41 30.10 -18.59 -15.85
C LEU A 41 29.21 -17.34 -15.95
N MET A 42 29.81 -16.15 -15.96
CA MET A 42 29.10 -14.88 -16.17
C MET A 42 28.48 -14.78 -17.57
N GLU A 43 29.16 -15.27 -18.61
CA GLU A 43 28.60 -15.36 -19.96
C GLU A 43 27.37 -16.26 -20.01
N ILE A 44 27.41 -17.43 -19.36
CA ILE A 44 26.28 -18.36 -19.29
C ILE A 44 25.11 -17.71 -18.52
N HIS A 45 25.37 -17.09 -17.37
CA HIS A 45 24.32 -16.38 -16.61
C HIS A 45 23.70 -15.26 -17.43
N SER A 46 24.50 -14.51 -18.18
CA SER A 46 24.02 -13.44 -19.08
C SER A 46 23.16 -14.00 -20.21
N ALA A 47 23.54 -15.13 -20.81
CA ALA A 47 22.76 -15.80 -21.85
C ALA A 47 21.42 -16.31 -21.31
N VAL A 48 21.42 -17.01 -20.17
CA VAL A 48 20.19 -17.48 -19.51
C VAL A 48 19.27 -16.31 -19.16
N ALA A 49 19.83 -15.22 -18.64
CA ALA A 49 19.03 -14.05 -18.31
C ALA A 49 18.35 -13.42 -19.54
N LYS A 50 19.02 -13.41 -20.70
CA LYS A 50 18.42 -12.95 -21.98
C LYS A 50 17.28 -13.84 -22.44
N GLU A 51 17.44 -15.16 -22.36
CA GLU A 51 16.36 -16.11 -22.69
C GLU A 51 15.17 -15.94 -21.75
N LEU A 52 15.41 -15.77 -20.45
CA LEU A 52 14.38 -15.45 -19.47
C LEU A 52 13.64 -14.14 -19.78
N VAL A 53 14.34 -13.12 -20.31
CA VAL A 53 13.71 -11.89 -20.81
C VAL A 53 12.78 -12.19 -21.98
N GLY A 54 13.22 -12.99 -22.95
CA GLY A 54 12.40 -13.40 -24.08
C GLY A 54 11.13 -14.13 -23.63
N LEU A 55 11.27 -15.09 -22.71
CA LEU A 55 10.14 -15.82 -22.13
C LEU A 55 9.18 -14.91 -21.38
N PHE A 56 9.68 -13.89 -20.67
CA PHE A 56 8.81 -12.88 -20.06
C PHE A 56 7.96 -12.18 -21.11
N GLU A 57 8.51 -11.81 -22.26
CA GLU A 57 7.77 -11.14 -23.34
C GLU A 57 6.76 -12.06 -24.03
N GLU A 58 7.03 -13.36 -24.13
CA GLU A 58 6.18 -14.30 -24.87
C GLU A 58 5.08 -14.95 -24.02
N GLN A 59 5.35 -15.20 -22.73
CA GLN A 59 4.53 -16.06 -21.88
C GLN A 59 4.14 -15.37 -20.56
N SER A 60 2.91 -14.88 -20.46
CA SER A 60 2.41 -14.21 -19.24
C SER A 60 2.32 -15.15 -18.03
N ASN A 61 2.06 -16.44 -18.24
CA ASN A 61 1.99 -17.47 -17.21
C ASN A 61 3.33 -17.75 -16.51
N LEU A 62 4.46 -17.31 -17.08
CA LEU A 62 5.79 -17.47 -16.50
C LEU A 62 6.30 -16.22 -15.78
N THR A 63 5.48 -15.18 -15.61
CA THR A 63 5.86 -13.92 -14.96
C THR A 63 6.55 -14.13 -13.61
N VAL A 64 5.89 -14.84 -12.69
CA VAL A 64 6.40 -15.07 -11.33
C VAL A 64 7.72 -15.84 -11.31
N PRO A 65 7.83 -17.06 -11.91
CA PRO A 65 9.08 -17.81 -11.87
C PRO A 65 10.24 -17.12 -12.61
N VAL A 66 9.96 -16.37 -13.68
CA VAL A 66 10.99 -15.62 -14.40
C VAL A 66 11.54 -14.48 -13.55
N LEU A 67 10.67 -13.70 -12.91
CA LEU A 67 11.10 -12.60 -12.04
C LEU A 67 11.85 -13.11 -10.79
N ASP A 68 11.40 -14.23 -10.21
CA ASP A 68 12.10 -14.84 -9.08
C ASP A 68 13.49 -15.33 -9.49
N ALA A 69 13.61 -16.04 -10.61
CA ALA A 69 14.90 -16.48 -11.14
C ALA A 69 15.84 -15.29 -11.40
N LEU A 70 15.37 -14.24 -12.06
CA LEU A 70 16.17 -13.07 -12.38
C LEU A 70 16.57 -12.26 -11.16
N SER A 71 15.75 -12.22 -10.11
CA SER A 71 16.09 -11.55 -8.86
C SER A 71 17.24 -12.25 -8.11
N ASN A 72 17.39 -13.56 -8.33
CA ASN A 72 18.40 -14.40 -7.69
C ASN A 72 19.65 -14.60 -8.57
N LEU A 73 19.59 -14.34 -9.87
CA LEU A 73 20.74 -14.39 -10.77
C LEU A 73 21.58 -13.13 -10.62
N GLN A 74 22.91 -13.30 -10.59
CA GLN A 74 23.84 -12.18 -10.71
C GLN A 74 23.88 -11.70 -12.17
N CYS A 75 22.92 -10.85 -12.53
CA CYS A 75 22.82 -10.28 -13.87
C CYS A 75 23.66 -8.99 -13.99
N PRO A 76 24.17 -8.69 -15.20
CA PRO A 76 24.72 -7.37 -15.51
C PRO A 76 23.68 -6.26 -15.30
N VAL A 77 24.12 -5.10 -14.82
CA VAL A 77 23.25 -3.95 -14.50
C VAL A 77 22.38 -3.54 -15.70
N ASP A 78 22.96 -3.52 -16.91
CA ASP A 78 22.25 -3.14 -18.14
C ASP A 78 21.04 -4.03 -18.43
N LEU A 79 21.14 -5.34 -18.11
CA LEU A 79 20.07 -6.30 -18.35
C LEU A 79 18.97 -6.15 -17.29
N ILE A 80 19.34 -5.87 -16.04
CA ILE A 80 18.38 -5.56 -14.97
C ILE A 80 17.59 -4.30 -15.30
N ASP A 81 18.24 -3.25 -15.79
CA ASP A 81 17.55 -2.00 -16.16
C ASP A 81 16.61 -2.19 -17.35
N THR A 82 17.03 -2.97 -18.34
CA THR A 82 16.15 -3.40 -19.45
C THR A 82 14.92 -4.12 -18.91
N MET A 83 15.11 -5.07 -17.99
CA MET A 83 14.01 -5.81 -17.38
C MET A 83 13.09 -4.95 -16.52
N ARG A 84 13.64 -4.04 -15.72
CA ARG A 84 12.85 -3.06 -14.96
C ARG A 84 11.97 -2.24 -15.89
N GLN A 85 12.51 -1.81 -17.03
CA GLN A 85 11.74 -1.07 -18.03
C GLN A 85 10.61 -1.94 -18.64
N ARG A 86 10.87 -3.19 -18.99
CA ARG A 86 9.84 -4.11 -19.51
C ARG A 86 8.72 -4.39 -18.50
N VAL A 87 9.07 -4.64 -17.25
CA VAL A 87 8.10 -4.83 -16.16
C VAL A 87 7.26 -3.57 -15.96
N LEU A 88 7.86 -2.38 -16.03
CA LEU A 88 7.13 -1.11 -15.94
C LEU A 88 6.18 -0.88 -17.12
N GLU A 89 6.57 -1.27 -18.33
CA GLU A 89 5.73 -1.18 -19.53
C GLU A 89 4.53 -2.13 -19.44
N ARG A 90 4.71 -3.32 -18.85
CA ARG A 90 3.65 -4.31 -18.62
C ARG A 90 2.77 -4.06 -17.41
N LEU A 91 3.20 -3.23 -16.46
CA LEU A 91 2.47 -2.99 -15.21
C LEU A 91 1.01 -2.56 -15.43
N ARG A 92 0.71 -1.86 -16.53
CA ARG A 92 -0.66 -1.39 -16.84
C ARG A 92 -1.58 -2.49 -17.39
N SER A 93 -1.01 -3.51 -18.02
CA SER A 93 -1.77 -4.57 -18.70
C SER A 93 -1.62 -5.94 -18.04
N ALA A 94 -0.91 -6.02 -16.92
CA ALA A 94 -0.68 -7.25 -16.17
C ALA A 94 -1.92 -7.66 -15.39
N ASP A 95 -2.06 -8.97 -15.17
CA ASP A 95 -3.12 -9.52 -14.33
C ASP A 95 -2.92 -9.10 -12.87
N THR A 96 -4.03 -8.96 -12.13
CA THR A 96 -4.03 -8.50 -10.73
C THR A 96 -3.21 -9.39 -9.80
N GLU A 97 -3.07 -10.67 -10.14
CA GLU A 97 -2.30 -11.66 -9.38
C GLU A 97 -0.78 -11.48 -9.53
N ASP A 98 -0.32 -10.96 -10.67
CA ASP A 98 1.10 -10.78 -10.98
C ASP A 98 1.66 -9.44 -10.47
N LEU A 99 0.81 -8.42 -10.33
CA LEU A 99 1.20 -7.07 -9.90
C LEU A 99 2.03 -7.05 -8.59
N PRO A 100 1.67 -7.77 -7.52
CA PRO A 100 2.48 -7.81 -6.30
C PRO A 100 3.92 -8.30 -6.54
N VAL A 101 4.09 -9.31 -7.39
CA VAL A 101 5.41 -9.89 -7.70
C VAL A 101 6.23 -8.92 -8.56
N MET A 102 5.61 -8.32 -9.57
CA MET A 102 6.23 -7.28 -10.38
C MET A 102 6.72 -6.10 -9.53
N ILE A 103 5.89 -5.62 -8.59
CA ILE A 103 6.25 -4.52 -7.69
C ILE A 103 7.41 -4.90 -6.77
N LYS A 104 7.40 -6.11 -6.21
CA LYS A 104 8.51 -6.61 -5.37
C LYS A 104 9.82 -6.65 -6.16
N PHE A 105 9.80 -7.20 -7.36
CA PHE A 105 10.96 -7.23 -8.25
C PHE A 105 11.50 -5.82 -8.52
N LEU A 106 10.61 -4.86 -8.84
CA LEU A 106 11.00 -3.48 -9.10
C LEU A 106 11.69 -2.82 -7.90
N PHE A 107 11.26 -3.11 -6.66
CA PHE A 107 11.92 -2.56 -5.47
C PHE A 107 13.21 -3.28 -5.09
N GLN A 108 13.27 -4.60 -5.27
CA GLN A 108 14.48 -5.39 -5.01
C GLN A 108 15.63 -5.02 -5.95
N THR A 109 15.32 -4.71 -7.21
CA THR A 109 16.32 -4.34 -8.23
C THR A 109 16.58 -2.83 -8.32
N ALA A 110 15.93 -2.02 -7.49
CA ALA A 110 16.10 -0.57 -7.49
C ALA A 110 17.40 -0.12 -6.80
N THR A 111 17.98 0.96 -7.31
CA THR A 111 19.09 1.70 -6.69
C THR A 111 18.59 2.96 -5.97
N SER A 112 19.45 3.57 -5.16
CA SER A 112 19.13 4.84 -4.48
C SER A 112 18.96 6.02 -5.43
N GLU A 113 19.64 6.00 -6.59
CA GLU A 113 19.61 7.07 -7.58
C GLU A 113 18.30 7.04 -8.39
N ASP A 114 17.82 5.84 -8.72
CA ASP A 114 16.62 5.65 -9.54
C ASP A 114 15.32 5.62 -8.75
N ALA A 115 15.38 5.77 -7.42
CA ALA A 115 14.23 5.60 -6.54
C ALA A 115 13.05 6.51 -6.95
N ILE A 116 13.29 7.81 -7.13
CA ILE A 116 12.24 8.78 -7.44
C ILE A 116 11.65 8.54 -8.86
N PRO A 117 12.47 8.39 -9.93
CA PRO A 117 11.97 8.01 -11.25
C PRO A 117 11.13 6.74 -11.25
N LEU A 118 11.60 5.68 -10.58
CA LEU A 118 10.90 4.39 -10.48
C LEU A 118 9.53 4.57 -9.82
N ILE A 119 9.47 5.22 -8.67
CA ILE A 119 8.22 5.47 -7.93
C ILE A 119 7.25 6.28 -8.80
N SER A 120 7.73 7.29 -9.52
CA SER A 120 6.91 8.09 -10.43
C SER A 120 6.29 7.24 -11.54
N ARG A 121 7.06 6.29 -12.11
CA ARG A 121 6.56 5.35 -13.13
C ARG A 121 5.53 4.37 -12.54
N ILE A 122 5.79 3.82 -11.35
CA ILE A 122 4.83 2.96 -10.64
C ILE A 122 3.52 3.71 -10.39
N ARG A 123 3.56 4.94 -9.86
CA ARG A 123 2.36 5.77 -9.62
C ARG A 123 1.53 6.01 -10.88
N LYS A 124 2.17 6.17 -12.04
CA LYS A 124 1.48 6.44 -13.31
C LYS A 124 0.91 5.18 -13.97
N ASN A 125 1.58 4.05 -13.79
CA ASN A 125 1.23 2.81 -14.47
C ASN A 125 0.32 1.90 -13.62
N LEU A 126 0.33 2.08 -12.30
CA LEU A 126 -0.54 1.36 -11.38
C LEU A 126 -1.83 2.15 -11.14
N ASP A 127 -2.86 1.84 -11.93
CA ASP A 127 -4.20 2.36 -11.69
C ASP A 127 -4.97 1.41 -10.77
N LEU A 128 -5.11 1.76 -9.50
CA LEU A 128 -5.91 0.98 -8.56
C LEU A 128 -7.40 0.96 -8.96
N ALA A 129 -7.86 1.94 -9.74
CA ALA A 129 -9.26 2.09 -10.10
C ALA A 129 -9.72 1.03 -11.10
N SER A 130 -8.82 0.62 -12.00
CA SER A 130 -9.07 -0.41 -13.01
C SER A 130 -9.01 -1.84 -12.46
N LEU A 131 -8.58 -2.04 -11.22
CA LEU A 131 -8.42 -3.38 -10.62
C LEU A 131 -9.74 -3.95 -10.06
N ARG A 132 -10.76 -3.12 -9.91
CA ARG A 132 -12.05 -3.54 -9.35
C ARG A 132 -13.06 -3.80 -10.47
N PRO A 133 -13.74 -4.96 -10.49
CA PRO A 133 -14.86 -5.17 -11.40
C PRO A 133 -15.98 -4.15 -11.11
N PRO A 134 -16.74 -3.71 -12.13
CA PRO A 134 -17.83 -2.75 -11.96
C PRO A 134 -18.83 -3.26 -10.93
N GLU A 135 -19.39 -2.34 -10.14
CA GLU A 135 -20.20 -2.64 -8.95
C GLU A 135 -21.44 -3.51 -9.22
N ASP A 136 -21.89 -3.58 -10.48
CA ASP A 136 -23.02 -4.40 -10.93
C ASP A 136 -22.75 -5.92 -10.92
N GLU A 137 -21.49 -6.37 -11.05
CA GLU A 137 -21.15 -7.81 -11.00
C GLU A 137 -20.88 -8.32 -9.57
N ALA A 138 -20.56 -7.43 -8.62
CA ALA A 138 -20.31 -7.76 -7.23
C ALA A 138 -21.58 -8.20 -6.46
N VAL A 139 -22.76 -7.92 -7.01
CA VAL A 139 -24.05 -8.39 -6.47
C VAL A 139 -24.38 -9.80 -6.98
N VAL A 140 -23.89 -10.19 -8.16
CA VAL A 140 -24.20 -11.47 -8.81
C VAL A 140 -23.22 -12.56 -8.39
N LEU A 141 -21.94 -12.22 -8.25
CA LEU A 141 -20.92 -13.12 -7.72
C LEU A 141 -20.82 -12.91 -6.22
N ALA A 142 -21.55 -13.71 -5.44
CA ALA A 142 -21.34 -13.88 -4.01
C ALA A 142 -19.95 -14.53 -3.75
N VAL A 143 -18.88 -13.87 -4.16
CA VAL A 143 -17.51 -14.27 -3.82
C VAL A 143 -17.41 -14.10 -2.30
N PRO A 144 -16.96 -15.13 -1.56
CA PRO A 144 -16.75 -15.02 -0.14
C PRO A 144 -15.85 -13.81 0.10
N ARG A 145 -16.27 -12.90 0.97
CA ARG A 145 -15.53 -11.68 1.38
C ARG A 145 -14.19 -11.97 2.10
N GLY A 146 -13.63 -13.17 1.93
CA GLY A 146 -12.44 -13.69 2.58
C GLY A 146 -11.29 -14.05 1.63
N THR A 147 -11.43 -13.90 0.30
CA THR A 147 -10.25 -13.87 -0.58
C THR A 147 -9.54 -12.54 -0.41
N ALA A 148 -8.22 -12.57 -0.22
CA ALA A 148 -7.41 -11.36 -0.12
C ALA A 148 -7.69 -10.49 -1.34
N GLN A 149 -8.18 -9.27 -1.11
CA GLN A 149 -8.43 -8.32 -2.19
C GLN A 149 -7.12 -8.12 -2.95
N PRO A 150 -7.12 -8.13 -4.29
CA PRO A 150 -5.89 -7.95 -5.07
C PRO A 150 -5.17 -6.65 -4.68
N GLU A 151 -5.93 -5.61 -4.32
CA GLU A 151 -5.41 -4.35 -3.81
C GLU A 151 -4.64 -4.52 -2.49
N ALA A 152 -5.05 -5.42 -1.61
CA ALA A 152 -4.35 -5.72 -0.36
C ALA A 152 -2.98 -6.36 -0.62
N LEU A 153 -2.92 -7.32 -1.56
CA LEU A 153 -1.65 -7.96 -1.93
C LEU A 153 -0.68 -6.97 -2.58
N ILE A 154 -1.18 -6.04 -3.40
CA ILE A 154 -0.38 -4.97 -3.99
C ILE A 154 0.13 -4.02 -2.92
N LEU A 155 -0.72 -3.59 -1.98
CA LEU A 155 -0.29 -2.74 -0.86
C LEU A 155 0.70 -3.45 0.05
N ASP A 156 0.58 -4.77 0.25
CA ASP A 156 1.56 -5.56 1.00
C ASP A 156 2.91 -5.66 0.28
N ALA A 157 2.90 -5.81 -1.05
CA ALA A 157 4.13 -5.74 -1.86
C ALA A 157 4.80 -4.36 -1.76
N ILE A 158 4.00 -3.29 -1.75
CA ILE A 158 4.52 -1.93 -1.53
C ILE A 158 5.05 -1.76 -0.11
N ASN A 159 4.30 -2.23 0.89
CA ASN A 159 4.69 -2.18 2.28
C ASN A 159 6.02 -2.92 2.52
N PHE A 160 6.21 -4.09 1.88
CA PHE A 160 7.48 -4.80 1.87
C PHE A 160 8.61 -3.89 1.35
N GLY A 161 8.42 -3.28 0.17
CA GLY A 161 9.38 -2.33 -0.39
C GLY A 161 9.75 -1.19 0.57
N LEU A 162 8.74 -0.61 1.23
CA LEU A 162 8.92 0.47 2.21
C LEU A 162 9.60 -0.01 3.51
N GLN A 163 9.37 -1.23 3.97
CA GLN A 163 9.99 -1.75 5.18
C GLN A 163 11.49 -2.01 5.00
N PHE A 164 11.86 -2.62 3.87
CA PHE A 164 13.22 -3.09 3.63
C PHE A 164 14.12 -2.05 2.93
N HIS A 165 13.57 -1.17 2.08
CA HIS A 165 14.39 -0.23 1.31
C HIS A 165 14.22 1.22 1.82
N LYS A 166 15.17 1.68 2.64
CA LYS A 166 15.16 3.06 3.17
C LYS A 166 15.11 4.13 2.08
N PHE A 167 15.85 3.92 0.99
CA PHE A 167 15.88 4.86 -0.12
C PHE A 167 14.52 4.97 -0.85
N ILE A 168 13.74 3.87 -0.92
CA ILE A 168 12.37 3.90 -1.46
C ILE A 168 11.45 4.72 -0.54
N ARG A 169 11.51 4.52 0.79
CA ARG A 169 10.74 5.36 1.75
C ARG A 169 11.04 6.84 1.58
N ASP A 170 12.33 7.18 1.55
CA ASP A 170 12.78 8.56 1.43
C ASP A 170 12.41 9.15 0.06
N GLY A 171 12.51 8.36 -1.01
CA GLY A 171 12.08 8.73 -2.36
C GLY A 171 10.59 9.03 -2.41
N TRP A 172 9.74 8.18 -1.82
CA TRP A 172 8.28 8.36 -1.84
C TRP A 172 7.86 9.61 -1.05
N LEU A 173 8.44 9.83 0.12
CA LEU A 173 8.19 11.04 0.92
C LEU A 173 8.62 12.31 0.19
N LYS A 174 9.78 12.30 -0.47
CA LYS A 174 10.26 13.44 -1.27
C LYS A 174 9.34 13.72 -2.46
N LEU A 175 8.92 12.67 -3.14
CA LEU A 175 8.04 12.78 -4.30
C LEU A 175 6.68 13.35 -3.90
N ILE A 176 6.03 12.82 -2.85
CA ILE A 176 4.75 13.36 -2.35
C ILE A 176 4.93 14.81 -1.86
N ALA A 177 6.06 15.12 -1.22
CA ALA A 177 6.34 16.49 -0.77
C ALA A 177 6.43 17.49 -1.93
N ALA A 178 6.92 17.08 -3.10
CA ALA A 178 7.06 17.94 -4.27
C ALA A 178 5.72 18.22 -5.00
N LEU A 179 4.67 17.43 -4.78
CA LEU A 179 3.37 17.58 -5.44
C LEU A 179 2.65 18.87 -5.02
N ALA A 180 2.51 19.84 -5.90
CA ALA A 180 1.99 21.16 -5.52
C ALA A 180 0.46 21.30 -5.65
N THR A 181 -0.21 20.44 -6.43
CA THR A 181 -1.65 20.57 -6.72
C THR A 181 -2.45 19.38 -6.18
N PRO A 182 -3.70 19.59 -5.70
CA PRO A 182 -4.57 18.51 -5.23
C PRO A 182 -4.79 17.41 -6.26
N GLU A 183 -4.91 17.78 -7.54
CA GLU A 183 -5.14 16.86 -8.67
C GLU A 183 -3.92 15.96 -8.98
N SER A 184 -2.73 16.33 -8.50
CA SER A 184 -1.51 15.55 -8.73
C SER A 184 -1.35 14.37 -7.77
N HIS A 185 -2.23 14.26 -6.78
CA HIS A 185 -2.27 13.19 -5.80
C HIS A 185 -3.15 12.04 -6.31
N TYR A 186 -2.56 10.86 -6.47
CA TYR A 186 -3.29 9.63 -6.77
C TYR A 186 -3.77 8.99 -5.47
N ALA A 187 -4.82 8.15 -5.55
CA ALA A 187 -5.27 7.37 -4.40
C ALA A 187 -4.15 6.54 -3.78
N LEU A 188 -3.23 6.01 -4.60
CA LEU A 188 -2.04 5.29 -4.17
C LEU A 188 -1.18 6.10 -3.19
N ASP A 189 -1.08 7.42 -3.35
CA ASP A 189 -0.29 8.26 -2.44
C ASP A 189 -0.87 8.27 -1.03
N ILE A 190 -2.20 8.30 -0.93
CA ILE A 190 -2.91 8.29 0.36
C ILE A 190 -2.71 6.94 1.05
N MET A 191 -2.82 5.84 0.30
CA MET A 191 -2.57 4.50 0.82
C MET A 191 -1.12 4.35 1.30
N VAL A 192 -0.15 4.81 0.51
CA VAL A 192 1.28 4.77 0.88
C VAL A 192 1.58 5.68 2.07
N LEU A 193 0.95 6.84 2.21
CA LEU A 193 1.09 7.68 3.39
C LEU A 193 0.64 6.97 4.67
N CYS A 194 -0.44 6.18 4.59
CA CYS A 194 -0.88 5.35 5.71
C CYS A 194 0.17 4.26 6.06
N LEU A 195 0.70 3.56 5.05
CA LEU A 195 1.76 2.57 5.26
C LEU A 195 3.04 3.18 5.86
N LEU A 196 3.48 4.32 5.33
CA LEU A 196 4.63 5.08 5.83
C LEU A 196 4.42 5.60 7.25
N TYR A 197 3.18 5.89 7.65
CA TYR A 197 2.85 6.29 9.02
C TYR A 197 3.00 5.14 10.03
N GLY A 198 2.78 3.90 9.58
CA GLY A 198 3.02 2.69 10.37
C GLY A 198 4.49 2.43 10.69
N ILE A 199 5.41 2.96 9.89
CA ILE A 199 6.86 2.82 10.10
C ILE A 199 7.36 3.89 11.07
N ALA A 200 7.89 3.47 12.23
CA ALA A 200 8.28 4.36 13.33
C ALA A 200 9.26 5.49 12.91
N SER A 201 10.21 5.19 12.01
CA SER A 201 11.22 6.16 11.55
C SER A 201 10.66 7.26 10.65
N THR A 202 9.52 7.02 9.99
CA THR A 202 8.89 7.97 9.06
C THR A 202 7.63 8.62 9.63
N ARG A 203 7.03 8.05 10.68
CA ARG A 203 5.79 8.55 11.32
C ARG A 203 5.77 10.07 11.53
N LYS A 204 6.76 10.65 12.20
CA LYS A 204 6.83 12.10 12.45
C LYS A 204 6.96 12.92 11.16
N ARG A 205 7.69 12.41 10.16
CA ARG A 205 7.85 13.07 8.85
C ARG A 205 6.54 13.06 8.08
N VAL A 206 5.77 11.98 8.14
CA VAL A 206 4.43 11.88 7.55
C VAL A 206 3.47 12.87 8.21
N GLN A 207 3.44 12.97 9.55
CA GLN A 207 2.62 13.95 10.26
C GLN A 207 2.91 15.39 9.82
N LEU A 208 4.20 15.77 9.78
CA LEU A 208 4.62 17.10 9.35
C LEU A 208 4.30 17.36 7.87
N LEU A 209 4.44 16.33 7.02
CA LEU A 209 4.12 16.43 5.61
C LEU A 209 2.62 16.64 5.40
N LEU A 210 1.76 15.82 6.01
CA LEU A 210 0.30 15.95 5.94
C LEU A 210 -0.15 17.29 6.48
N ARG A 211 0.31 17.69 7.68
CA ARG A 211 -0.01 19.01 8.24
C ARG A 211 0.32 20.13 7.27
N ARG A 212 1.53 20.13 6.69
CA ARG A 212 1.94 21.13 5.71
C ARG A 212 1.06 21.12 4.46
N LYS A 213 0.80 19.94 3.88
CA LYS A 213 -0.02 19.77 2.66
C LYS A 213 -1.46 20.23 2.85
N LEU A 214 -2.06 19.94 4.00
CA LEU A 214 -3.42 20.35 4.34
C LEU A 214 -3.49 21.85 4.63
N MET A 215 -2.50 22.41 5.35
CA MET A 215 -2.45 23.86 5.62
C MET A 215 -2.22 24.69 4.35
N SER A 216 -1.44 24.19 3.40
CA SER A 216 -1.22 24.84 2.10
C SER A 216 -2.31 24.51 1.08
N GLN A 217 -3.36 23.77 1.46
CA GLN A 217 -4.45 23.33 0.57
C GLN A 217 -3.97 22.55 -0.67
N GLN A 218 -2.78 21.97 -0.61
CA GLN A 218 -2.22 21.11 -1.66
C GLN A 218 -2.82 19.70 -1.62
N LEU A 219 -3.43 19.33 -0.49
CA LEU A 219 -4.22 18.12 -0.32
C LEU A 219 -5.53 18.51 0.37
N THR A 220 -6.65 17.96 -0.10
CA THR A 220 -8.00 18.25 0.41
C THR A 220 -8.69 16.99 0.89
N ALA A 221 -9.86 17.13 1.52
CA ALA A 221 -10.61 15.99 2.07
C ALA A 221 -11.13 15.03 1.00
N ALA A 222 -11.50 15.52 -0.19
CA ALA A 222 -12.14 14.70 -1.22
C ALA A 222 -11.25 13.54 -1.74
N PRO A 223 -9.98 13.76 -2.16
CA PRO A 223 -9.12 12.66 -2.61
C PRO A 223 -8.82 11.64 -1.49
N ILE A 224 -8.69 12.09 -0.24
CA ILE A 224 -8.46 11.22 0.91
C ILE A 224 -9.68 10.33 1.15
N ARG A 225 -10.87 10.94 1.17
CA ARG A 225 -12.13 10.22 1.34
C ARG A 225 -12.33 9.19 0.24
N GLU A 226 -12.17 9.59 -1.02
CA GLU A 226 -12.34 8.68 -2.17
C GLU A 226 -11.36 7.51 -2.11
N ALA A 227 -10.09 7.78 -1.80
CA ALA A 227 -9.07 6.73 -1.68
C ALA A 227 -9.41 5.74 -0.55
N LEU A 228 -9.87 6.23 0.60
CA LEU A 228 -10.26 5.37 1.72
C LEU A 228 -11.55 4.60 1.42
N GLU A 229 -12.61 5.25 0.92
CA GLU A 229 -13.87 4.58 0.58
C GLU A 229 -13.67 3.47 -0.46
N ARG A 230 -12.76 3.69 -1.42
CA ARG A 230 -12.50 2.73 -2.50
C ARG A 230 -11.52 1.61 -2.12
N TYR A 231 -10.42 1.94 -1.44
CA TYR A 231 -9.31 1.00 -1.18
C TYR A 231 -9.03 0.76 0.31
N GLY A 232 -9.73 1.42 1.23
CA GLY A 232 -9.48 1.36 2.67
C GLY A 232 -9.56 -0.06 3.26
N ARG A 233 -10.36 -0.96 2.68
CA ARG A 233 -10.40 -2.38 3.09
C ARG A 233 -9.06 -3.08 2.93
N ALA A 234 -8.26 -2.69 1.93
CA ALA A 234 -6.92 -3.21 1.73
C ALA A 234 -5.95 -2.84 2.88
N LEU A 235 -6.28 -1.83 3.69
CA LEU A 235 -5.54 -1.43 4.89
C LEU A 235 -6.02 -2.10 6.18
N GLN A 236 -6.85 -3.14 6.10
CA GLN A 236 -7.40 -3.80 7.29
C GLN A 236 -6.32 -4.28 8.26
N GLN A 237 -5.22 -4.83 7.75
CA GLN A 237 -4.08 -5.27 8.57
C GLN A 237 -3.36 -4.09 9.25
N GLN A 238 -3.40 -2.92 8.63
CA GLN A 238 -2.79 -1.68 9.12
C GLN A 238 -3.80 -0.76 9.81
N PHE A 239 -5.01 -1.25 10.15
CA PHE A 239 -6.07 -0.44 10.75
C PHE A 239 -5.63 0.33 12.01
N PRO A 240 -4.89 -0.25 12.98
CA PRO A 240 -4.44 0.51 14.14
C PRO A 240 -3.58 1.73 13.78
N THR A 241 -2.82 1.63 12.69
CA THR A 241 -2.01 2.75 12.18
C THR A 241 -2.85 3.79 11.47
N LEU A 242 -3.89 3.37 10.73
CA LEU A 242 -4.86 4.26 10.10
C LEU A 242 -5.66 5.03 11.15
N LEU A 243 -6.19 4.34 12.17
CA LEU A 243 -6.92 4.97 13.26
C LEU A 243 -6.04 5.96 14.03
N SER A 244 -4.81 5.57 14.39
CA SER A 244 -3.84 6.47 15.04
C SER A 244 -3.48 7.69 14.19
N LEU A 245 -3.47 7.56 12.86
CA LEU A 245 -3.28 8.70 11.95
C LEU A 245 -4.49 9.64 12.01
N THR A 246 -5.71 9.09 11.97
CA THR A 246 -6.95 9.85 12.06
C THR A 246 -7.07 10.58 13.41
N GLU A 247 -6.75 9.93 14.52
CA GLU A 247 -6.68 10.56 15.86
C GLU A 247 -5.70 11.73 15.89
N ASN A 248 -4.53 11.57 15.24
CA ASN A 248 -3.55 12.65 15.18
C ASN A 248 -4.09 13.84 14.36
N LEU A 249 -4.76 13.58 13.23
CA LEU A 249 -5.39 14.62 12.43
C LEU A 249 -6.55 15.30 13.16
N MET A 250 -7.34 14.55 13.93
CA MET A 250 -8.42 15.10 14.76
C MET A 250 -7.86 16.13 15.77
N ARG A 251 -6.80 15.77 16.50
CA ARG A 251 -6.11 16.70 17.42
C ARG A 251 -5.53 17.92 16.72
N LEU A 252 -5.04 17.75 15.49
CA LEU A 252 -4.53 18.85 14.65
C LEU A 252 -5.66 19.69 14.02
N GLY A 253 -6.89 19.18 13.98
CA GLY A 253 -8.06 19.85 13.43
C GLY A 253 -8.38 21.17 14.12
N THR A 254 -8.00 21.31 15.39
CA THR A 254 -8.08 22.55 16.18
C THR A 254 -7.36 23.74 15.54
N GLN A 255 -6.40 23.49 14.64
CA GLN A 255 -5.60 24.52 13.99
C GLN A 255 -6.14 24.95 12.62
N SER A 256 -6.99 24.14 11.98
CA SER A 256 -7.51 24.43 10.65
C SER A 256 -8.79 23.66 10.34
N PRO A 257 -9.83 24.33 9.82
CA PRO A 257 -11.09 23.69 9.47
C PRO A 257 -10.91 22.62 8.39
N THR A 258 -9.95 22.78 7.48
CA THR A 258 -9.64 21.78 6.45
C THR A 258 -9.08 20.49 7.04
N ILE A 259 -8.31 20.58 8.13
CA ILE A 259 -7.78 19.39 8.81
C ILE A 259 -8.90 18.69 9.58
N ALA A 260 -9.76 19.46 10.23
CA ALA A 260 -10.94 18.94 10.93
C ALA A 260 -11.89 18.19 9.96
N THR A 261 -12.15 18.73 8.77
CA THR A 261 -12.98 18.05 7.77
C THR A 261 -12.34 16.76 7.25
N VAL A 262 -11.02 16.75 7.03
CA VAL A 262 -10.27 15.54 6.67
C VAL A 262 -10.39 14.48 7.77
N ALA A 263 -10.19 14.85 9.04
CA ALA A 263 -10.28 13.91 10.15
C ALA A 263 -11.69 13.31 10.27
N LEU A 264 -12.72 14.13 10.12
CA LEU A 264 -14.12 13.69 10.08
C LEU A 264 -14.37 12.71 8.93
N ASP A 265 -13.98 13.07 7.70
CA ASP A 265 -14.17 12.22 6.53
C ASP A 265 -13.42 10.88 6.68
N MET A 266 -12.24 10.88 7.31
CA MET A 266 -11.49 9.64 7.60
C MET A 266 -12.21 8.75 8.62
N TYR A 267 -12.69 9.29 9.75
CA TYR A 267 -13.44 8.50 10.73
C TYR A 267 -14.71 7.90 10.13
N GLN A 268 -15.41 8.71 9.35
CA GLN A 268 -16.61 8.35 8.64
C GLN A 268 -16.38 7.25 7.59
N ALA A 269 -15.30 7.37 6.80
CA ALA A 269 -14.89 6.34 5.86
C ALA A 269 -14.57 5.04 6.62
N CYS A 270 -13.74 5.10 7.67
CA CYS A 270 -13.39 3.93 8.48
C CYS A 270 -14.64 3.22 9.03
N PHE A 271 -15.59 3.96 9.60
CA PHE A 271 -16.81 3.37 10.13
C PHE A 271 -17.66 2.68 9.03
N THR A 272 -17.73 3.29 7.84
CA THR A 272 -18.54 2.77 6.73
C THR A 272 -17.94 1.49 6.15
N ILE A 273 -16.62 1.47 5.96
CA ILE A 273 -15.91 0.45 5.19
C ILE A 273 -15.69 -0.85 5.98
N PHE A 274 -15.34 -0.74 7.27
CA PHE A 274 -14.92 -1.86 8.10
C PHE A 274 -16.09 -2.52 8.86
N ASP A 275 -15.81 -3.67 9.46
CA ASP A 275 -16.78 -4.49 10.20
C ASP A 275 -16.99 -4.03 11.66
N ALA A 276 -17.72 -4.84 12.43
CA ALA A 276 -18.15 -4.48 13.76
C ALA A 276 -16.99 -4.22 14.75
N TYR A 277 -15.90 -4.97 14.64
CA TYR A 277 -14.75 -4.81 15.53
C TYR A 277 -14.10 -3.44 15.32
N PHE A 278 -13.80 -3.10 14.07
CA PHE A 278 -13.17 -1.83 13.73
C PHE A 278 -14.08 -0.63 13.96
N ARG A 279 -15.39 -0.78 13.74
CA ARG A 279 -16.39 0.26 14.06
C ARG A 279 -16.40 0.57 15.56
N GLN A 280 -16.30 -0.45 16.41
CA GLN A 280 -16.20 -0.25 17.86
C GLN A 280 -14.97 0.60 18.21
N GLU A 281 -13.81 0.30 17.63
CA GLU A 281 -12.58 1.07 17.85
C GLU A 281 -12.73 2.53 17.38
N VAL A 282 -13.37 2.77 16.23
CA VAL A 282 -13.68 4.14 15.75
C VAL A 282 -14.56 4.89 16.76
N VAL A 283 -15.64 4.27 17.24
CA VAL A 283 -16.53 4.89 18.23
C VAL A 283 -15.79 5.14 19.54
N GLY A 284 -14.97 4.19 20.00
CA GLY A 284 -14.14 4.33 21.20
C GLY A 284 -13.14 5.49 21.10
N ALA A 285 -12.49 5.67 19.95
CA ALA A 285 -11.59 6.79 19.69
C ALA A 285 -12.33 8.14 19.73
N LEU A 286 -13.50 8.23 19.10
CA LEU A 286 -14.35 9.44 19.14
C LEU A 286 -14.82 9.78 20.56
N VAL A 287 -15.26 8.78 21.33
CA VAL A 287 -15.66 8.97 22.74
C VAL A 287 -14.47 9.45 23.58
N THR A 288 -13.28 8.91 23.32
CA THR A 288 -12.04 9.35 24.00
C THR A 288 -11.69 10.80 23.69
N HIS A 289 -11.87 11.24 22.44
CA HIS A 289 -11.69 12.65 22.07
C HIS A 289 -12.72 13.57 22.74
N ILE A 290 -13.98 13.13 22.86
CA ILE A 290 -15.02 13.88 23.59
C ILE A 290 -14.66 14.00 25.08
N GLY A 291 -13.95 13.02 25.64
CA GLY A 291 -13.43 13.04 27.00
C GLY A 291 -12.12 13.82 27.18
N SER A 292 -11.55 14.45 26.15
CA SER A 292 -10.21 15.05 26.23
C SER A 292 -10.15 16.35 27.04
N GLY A 293 -11.29 17.04 27.19
CA GLY A 293 -11.38 18.35 27.85
C GLY A 293 -11.02 19.54 26.95
N ASP A 294 -10.60 19.33 25.70
CA ASP A 294 -10.39 20.40 24.73
C ASP A 294 -11.69 20.68 23.96
N SER A 295 -12.26 21.89 24.11
CA SER A 295 -13.57 22.22 23.53
C SER A 295 -13.61 22.06 22.00
N CYS A 296 -12.52 22.35 21.29
CA CYS A 296 -12.52 22.28 19.83
C CYS A 296 -12.38 20.83 19.34
N GLU A 297 -11.58 20.03 20.04
CA GLU A 297 -11.50 18.58 19.83
C GLU A 297 -12.85 17.90 20.09
N ILE A 298 -13.55 18.30 21.15
CA ILE A 298 -14.90 17.84 21.50
C ILE A 298 -15.90 18.19 20.38
N ASP A 299 -15.94 19.46 19.95
CA ASP A 299 -16.86 19.91 18.91
C ASP A 299 -16.67 19.12 17.61
N THR A 300 -15.41 18.93 17.20
CA THR A 300 -15.08 18.19 15.96
C THR A 300 -15.44 16.71 16.08
N SER A 301 -15.23 16.11 17.26
CA SER A 301 -15.52 14.70 17.51
C SER A 301 -17.02 14.43 17.58
N LEU A 302 -17.80 15.32 18.22
CA LEU A 302 -19.26 15.25 18.21
C LEU A 302 -19.82 15.47 16.81
N ALA A 303 -19.25 16.38 16.02
CA ALA A 303 -19.64 16.57 14.62
C ALA A 303 -19.39 15.30 13.79
N ALA A 304 -18.25 14.63 13.98
CA ALA A 304 -17.95 13.36 13.32
C ALA A 304 -18.93 12.25 13.76
N LEU A 305 -19.21 12.14 15.06
CA LEU A 305 -20.15 11.17 15.61
C LEU A 305 -21.58 11.40 15.06
N GLN A 306 -22.02 12.65 14.95
CA GLN A 306 -23.28 13.02 14.32
C GLN A 306 -23.31 12.65 12.84
N ALA A 307 -22.26 12.98 12.08
CA ALA A 307 -22.18 12.68 10.65
C ALA A 307 -22.21 11.17 10.34
N ILE A 308 -21.61 10.35 11.22
CA ILE A 308 -21.68 8.88 11.13
C ILE A 308 -23.10 8.41 11.46
N THR A 309 -23.68 8.91 12.55
CA THR A 309 -25.02 8.52 13.02
C THR A 309 -26.11 8.84 12.00
N LEU A 310 -26.05 10.02 11.35
CA LEU A 310 -26.99 10.43 10.31
C LEU A 310 -26.92 9.54 9.07
N ARG A 311 -25.72 9.09 8.68
CA ARG A 311 -25.53 8.28 7.48
C ARG A 311 -25.90 6.82 7.68
N SER A 312 -25.62 6.27 8.86
CA SER A 312 -25.76 4.83 9.11
C SER A 312 -26.28 4.54 10.53
N PRO A 313 -27.51 4.97 10.86
CA PRO A 313 -28.04 4.84 12.21
C PRO A 313 -28.14 3.38 12.67
N ALA A 314 -28.59 2.48 11.79
CA ALA A 314 -28.70 1.06 12.10
C ALA A 314 -27.35 0.42 12.44
N ALA A 315 -26.27 0.86 11.78
CA ALA A 315 -24.92 0.37 12.07
C ALA A 315 -24.32 0.99 13.34
N MET A 316 -24.77 2.20 13.73
CA MET A 316 -24.31 2.89 14.95
C MET A 316 -25.00 2.39 16.22
N ARG A 317 -26.27 1.94 16.14
CA ARG A 317 -27.07 1.47 17.28
C ARG A 317 -26.36 0.48 18.22
N PRO A 318 -25.63 -0.56 17.75
CA PRO A 318 -24.92 -1.49 18.63
C PRO A 318 -23.89 -0.80 19.55
N TYR A 319 -23.38 0.36 19.14
CA TYR A 319 -22.36 1.12 19.88
C TYR A 319 -22.96 2.25 20.72
N ALA A 320 -24.29 2.38 20.79
CA ALA A 320 -24.95 3.43 21.55
C ALA A 320 -24.59 3.43 23.05
N ILE A 321 -24.19 2.27 23.60
CA ILE A 321 -23.75 2.18 25.01
C ILE A 321 -22.50 3.02 25.28
N PHE A 322 -21.56 3.10 24.33
CA PHE A 322 -20.37 3.95 24.45
C PHE A 322 -20.75 5.43 24.45
N ILE A 323 -21.72 5.81 23.62
CA ILE A 323 -22.23 7.19 23.52
C ILE A 323 -23.00 7.58 24.79
N ARG A 324 -23.78 6.65 25.36
CA ARG A 324 -24.44 6.85 26.66
C ARG A 324 -23.43 7.05 27.79
N GLY A 325 -22.27 6.39 27.74
CA GLY A 325 -21.19 6.60 28.71
C GLY A 325 -20.65 8.03 28.75
N ILE A 326 -20.84 8.83 27.69
CA ILE A 326 -20.46 10.26 27.69
C ILE A 326 -21.30 11.04 28.73
N LEU A 327 -22.53 10.59 29.03
CA LEU A 327 -23.42 11.26 29.99
C LEU A 327 -22.84 11.27 31.41
N ASP A 328 -22.00 10.30 31.77
CA ASP A 328 -21.33 10.26 33.07
C ASP A 328 -20.31 11.41 33.24
N TYR A 329 -19.92 12.05 32.14
CA TYR A 329 -18.97 13.17 32.08
C TYR A 329 -19.60 14.44 31.49
N ILE A 330 -20.93 14.55 31.53
CA ILE A 330 -21.67 15.67 30.90
C ILE A 330 -21.25 17.05 31.45
N ASP A 331 -20.78 17.10 32.70
CA ASP A 331 -20.32 18.32 33.36
C ASP A 331 -19.10 18.95 32.67
N ASN A 332 -18.36 18.18 31.87
CA ASN A 332 -17.21 18.66 31.09
C ASN A 332 -17.62 19.27 29.74
N LEU A 333 -18.91 19.21 29.37
CA LEU A 333 -19.42 19.69 28.08
C LEU A 333 -20.10 21.05 28.22
N ASN A 334 -19.95 21.90 27.21
CA ASN A 334 -20.71 23.13 27.11
C ASN A 334 -22.15 22.88 26.61
N PHE A 335 -23.02 23.90 26.72
CA PHE A 335 -24.44 23.75 26.36
C PHE A 335 -24.69 23.31 24.91
N ASP A 336 -23.89 23.80 23.95
CA ASP A 336 -24.03 23.43 22.54
C ASP A 336 -23.61 21.99 22.29
N GLN A 337 -22.54 21.54 22.92
CA GLN A 337 -22.06 20.16 22.89
C GLN A 337 -23.07 19.20 23.50
N VAL A 338 -23.66 19.56 24.64
CA VAL A 338 -24.74 18.78 25.28
C VAL A 338 -25.94 18.66 24.35
N ARG A 339 -26.38 19.76 23.73
CA ARG A 339 -27.49 19.74 22.76
C ARG A 339 -27.19 18.83 21.57
N LEU A 340 -25.96 18.86 21.07
CA LEU A 340 -25.52 18.00 19.98
C LEU A 340 -25.48 16.51 20.41
N LEU A 341 -24.97 16.21 21.59
CA LEU A 341 -24.95 14.86 22.15
C LEU A 341 -26.36 14.28 22.29
N PHE A 342 -27.33 15.05 22.82
CA PHE A 342 -28.73 14.61 22.91
C PHE A 342 -29.37 14.44 21.53
N SER A 343 -29.01 15.27 20.54
CA SER A 343 -29.44 15.07 19.15
C SER A 343 -28.94 13.73 18.60
N ILE A 344 -27.67 13.39 18.82
CA ILE A 344 -27.09 12.10 18.42
C ILE A 344 -27.82 10.93 19.11
N LEU A 345 -28.01 11.02 20.42
CA LEU A 345 -28.72 9.99 21.19
C LEU A 345 -30.19 9.84 20.75
N GLY A 346 -30.84 10.92 20.34
CA GLY A 346 -32.21 10.88 19.81
C GLY A 346 -32.34 10.21 18.44
N LEU A 347 -31.25 10.11 17.67
CA LEU A 347 -31.21 9.42 16.38
C LEU A 347 -30.98 7.90 16.52
N LEU A 348 -30.50 7.43 17.68
CA LEU A 348 -30.12 6.04 17.94
C LEU A 348 -31.23 5.27 18.65
#